data_AF-A0A956QK74-F1
#
_entry.id   AF-A0A956QK74-F1
#
_cell.length_a   1.000
_cell.length_b   1.000
_cell.length_c   1.000
_cell.angle_alpha   90.00
_cell.angle_beta   90.00
_cell.angle_gamma   90.00
#
_symmetry.space_group_name_H-M   'P 1'
#
loop_
_entity.id
_entity.type
_entity.pdbx_description
1 polymer ?
#
loop_
_entity_poly.entity_id
_entity_poly.type
_entity_poly.pdbx_seq_one_letter_code
_entity_poly.pdbx_strand_id
1 'polypeptide(L)'
;GGRVAVSDIALKQPLPEELAQSMAALVGCVAGAISFEAYEQGLKAAGFEHVAILDSGADLTAYAQVEGASGCCSGTSCCTPPKPMHRDLGDLFQRYDVNAYAASVKVLAVKPA
;
A
#
# COMPACT_ATOMS: atom_id res chain seq x y z
N GLY A 1 -16.67 -10.19 21.76
CA GLY A 1 -15.38 -10.25 21.04
C GLY A 1 -15.44 -9.44 19.76
N GLY A 2 -14.55 -8.45 19.63
CA GLY A 2 -14.32 -7.70 18.38
C GLY A 2 -13.48 -8.51 17.39
N ARG A 3 -13.54 -8.18 16.09
CA ARG A 3 -12.81 -8.88 15.03
C ARG A 3 -12.23 -7.88 14.03
N VAL A 4 -11.05 -8.19 13.51
CA VAL A 4 -10.39 -7.45 12.42
C VAL A 4 -10.23 -8.40 11.25
N ALA A 5 -10.61 -7.93 10.06
CA ALA A 5 -10.36 -8.59 8.79
C ALA A 5 -10.17 -7.51 7.72
N VAL A 6 -8.91 -7.18 7.41
CA VAL A 6 -8.54 -6.05 6.56
C VAL A 6 -7.57 -6.50 5.48
N SER A 7 -7.68 -5.93 4.29
CA SER A 7 -6.65 -6.03 3.25
C SER A 7 -5.87 -4.72 3.23
N ASP A 8 -4.54 -4.79 3.28
CA ASP A 8 -3.67 -3.63 3.41
C ASP A 8 -2.32 -3.85 2.71
N ILE A 9 -1.42 -2.86 2.72
CA ILE A 9 -0.03 -2.99 2.28
C ILE A 9 0.89 -3.01 3.49
N ALA A 10 1.79 -4.00 3.55
CA ALA A 10 2.80 -4.12 4.60
C ALA A 10 4.21 -4.26 4.02
N LEU A 11 5.19 -3.71 4.74
CA LEU A 11 6.60 -3.77 4.36
C LEU A 11 7.25 -5.10 4.76
N LYS A 12 7.85 -5.78 3.79
CA LYS A 12 8.73 -6.94 3.98
C LYS A 12 10.11 -6.50 4.49
N GLN A 13 10.56 -5.33 4.07
CA GLN A 13 11.85 -4.72 4.43
C GLN A 13 11.79 -3.20 4.28
N PRO A 14 12.73 -2.44 4.86
CA PRO A 14 12.74 -0.98 4.77
C PRO A 14 12.76 -0.49 3.31
N LEU A 15 11.94 0.52 3.02
CA LEU A 15 11.92 1.14 1.70
C LEU A 15 13.21 1.94 1.44
N PRO A 16 13.69 2.00 0.18
CA PRO A 16 14.67 2.98 -0.25
C PRO A 16 14.18 4.40 0.05
N GLU A 17 15.09 5.30 0.38
CA GLU A 17 14.76 6.67 0.79
C GLU A 17 13.91 7.41 -0.26
N GLU A 18 14.21 7.20 -1.54
CA GLU A 18 13.45 7.80 -2.65
C GLU A 18 11.99 7.35 -2.69
N LEU A 19 11.70 6.08 -2.35
CA LEU A 19 10.33 5.56 -2.27
C LEU A 19 9.64 6.03 -0.99
N ALA A 20 10.34 6.03 0.14
CA ALA A 20 9.81 6.44 1.43
C ALA A 20 9.40 7.93 1.45
N GLN A 21 10.11 8.78 0.71
CA GLN A 21 9.82 10.23 0.62
C GLN A 21 8.92 10.60 -0.57
N SER A 22 8.48 9.62 -1.37
CA SER A 22 7.66 9.88 -2.55
C SER A 22 6.19 10.13 -2.16
N MET A 23 5.69 11.33 -2.49
CA MET A 23 4.28 11.66 -2.32
C MET A 23 3.34 10.76 -3.12
N ALA A 24 3.76 10.32 -4.31
CA ALA A 24 2.95 9.44 -5.13
C ALA A 24 2.89 8.03 -4.51
N ALA A 25 4.01 7.52 -3.97
CA ALA A 25 4.03 6.26 -3.22
C ALA A 25 3.25 6.35 -1.89
N LEU A 26 3.20 7.53 -1.26
CA LEU A 26 2.38 7.80 -0.08
C LEU A 26 0.88 7.75 -0.41
N VAL A 27 0.45 8.43 -1.47
CA VAL A 27 -0.94 8.38 -1.95
C VAL A 27 -1.34 6.98 -2.40
N GLY A 28 -0.39 6.20 -2.94
CA GLY A 28 -0.56 4.79 -3.28
C GLY A 28 -0.46 3.81 -2.10
N CYS A 29 -0.43 4.29 -0.85
CA CYS A 29 -0.34 3.48 0.38
C CYS A 29 0.96 2.64 0.55
N VAL A 30 1.99 2.85 -0.28
CA VAL A 30 3.27 2.12 -0.17
C VAL A 30 4.21 2.80 0.82
N ALA A 31 4.45 4.11 0.67
CA ALA A 31 5.43 4.81 1.50
C ALA A 31 5.05 4.89 2.99
N GLY A 32 3.75 4.88 3.28
CA GLY A 32 3.21 4.89 4.64
C GLY A 32 3.00 3.50 5.26
N ALA A 33 3.31 2.42 4.53
CA ALA A 33 3.10 1.06 5.01
C ALA A 33 4.02 0.76 6.20
N ILE A 34 3.52 -0.03 7.14
CA ILE A 34 4.29 -0.52 8.29
C ILE A 34 4.71 -1.97 8.08
N SER A 35 5.68 -2.46 8.86
CA SER A 35 6.13 -3.85 8.76
C SER A 35 5.09 -4.84 9.29
N PHE A 36 5.23 -6.11 8.90
CA PHE A 36 4.44 -7.22 9.46
C PHE A 36 4.54 -7.27 10.99
N GLU A 37 5.75 -7.07 11.52
CA GLU A 37 6.00 -7.03 12.95
C GLU A 37 5.26 -5.86 13.63
N ALA A 38 5.25 -4.67 13.03
CA ALA A 38 4.55 -3.51 13.57
C ALA A 38 3.02 -3.74 13.60
N TYR A 39 2.45 -4.37 12.58
CA TYR A 39 1.03 -4.79 12.59
C TYR A 39 0.76 -5.75 13.75
N GLU A 40 1.58 -6.79 13.89
CA GLU A 40 1.39 -7.81 14.92
C GLU A 40 1.48 -7.20 16.33
N GLN A 41 2.50 -6.38 16.59
CA GLN A 41 2.69 -5.69 17.85
C GLN A 41 1.55 -4.71 18.15
N GLY A 42 1.13 -3.91 17.17
CA GLY A 42 0.04 -2.94 17.33
C GLY A 42 -1.29 -3.62 17.65
N LEU A 43 -1.63 -4.70 16.96
CA LEU A 43 -2.84 -5.48 17.22
C LEU A 43 -2.81 -6.13 18.61
N LYS A 44 -1.68 -6.72 19.00
CA LYS A 44 -1.48 -7.27 20.34
C LYS A 44 -1.63 -6.19 21.43
N ALA A 45 -1.02 -5.02 21.23
CA ALA A 45 -1.13 -3.89 22.15
C ALA A 45 -2.57 -3.37 22.29
N ALA A 46 -3.38 -3.45 21.23
CA ALA A 46 -4.81 -3.12 21.25
C ALA A 46 -5.68 -4.21 21.93
N GLY A 47 -5.07 -5.31 22.38
CA GLY A 47 -5.73 -6.44 23.04
C GLY A 47 -6.38 -7.42 22.06
N PHE A 48 -5.93 -7.45 20.80
CA PHE A 48 -6.28 -8.53 19.89
C PHE A 48 -5.34 -9.73 20.08
N GLU A 49 -5.91 -10.91 19.89
CA GLU A 49 -5.26 -12.21 19.94
C GLU A 49 -5.48 -12.94 18.61
N HIS A 50 -4.81 -14.08 18.45
CA HIS A 50 -4.83 -14.90 17.22
C HIS A 50 -4.60 -14.07 15.95
N VAL A 51 -3.58 -13.20 15.98
CA VAL A 51 -3.21 -12.36 14.84
C VAL A 51 -2.61 -13.22 13.73
N ALA A 52 -3.16 -13.12 12.54
CA ALA A 52 -2.64 -13.74 11.32
C ALA A 52 -2.49 -12.67 10.24
N ILE A 53 -1.28 -12.56 9.68
CA ILE A 53 -0.95 -11.65 8.58
C ILE A 53 -0.46 -12.52 7.43
N LEU A 54 -1.17 -12.47 6.31
CA LEU A 54 -0.94 -13.34 5.16
C LEU A 54 -0.61 -12.51 3.93
N ASP A 55 0.50 -12.79 3.25
CA ASP A 55 0.75 -12.24 1.92
C ASP A 55 -0.33 -12.77 0.95
N SER A 56 -1.01 -11.87 0.25
CA SER A 56 -2.06 -12.21 -0.70
C SER A 56 -1.53 -12.67 -2.06
N GLY A 57 -0.25 -12.42 -2.34
CA GLY A 57 0.38 -12.69 -3.63
C GLY A 57 -0.03 -11.72 -4.74
N ALA A 58 -0.72 -10.62 -4.42
CA ALA A 58 -1.09 -9.62 -5.41
C ALA A 58 0.14 -8.84 -5.90
N ASP A 59 0.21 -8.61 -7.21
CA ASP A 59 1.28 -7.82 -7.83
C ASP A 59 1.04 -6.32 -7.63
N LEU A 60 1.91 -5.68 -6.84
CA LEU A 60 1.84 -4.26 -6.54
C LEU A 60 2.32 -3.38 -7.71
N THR A 61 3.08 -3.93 -8.66
CA THR A 61 3.48 -3.19 -9.87
C THR A 61 2.27 -2.85 -10.74
N ALA A 62 1.14 -3.53 -10.58
CA ALA A 62 -0.12 -3.15 -11.23
C ALA A 62 -0.52 -1.70 -10.93
N TYR A 63 -0.22 -1.16 -9.74
CA TYR A 63 -0.54 0.23 -9.39
C TYR A 63 0.21 1.26 -10.24
N ALA A 64 1.42 0.93 -10.72
CA ALA A 64 2.18 1.76 -11.65
C ALA A 64 1.48 1.92 -13.00
N GLN A 65 0.62 0.96 -13.37
CA GLN A 65 -0.10 0.97 -14.65
C GLN A 65 -1.41 1.78 -14.58
N VAL A 66 -1.85 2.19 -13.37
CA VAL A 66 -3.10 2.93 -13.15
C VAL A 66 -2.89 4.46 -13.17
N GLU A 67 -1.65 4.95 -13.28
CA GLU A 67 -1.36 6.41 -13.39
C GLU A 67 -1.98 7.06 -14.66
N GLY A 68 -2.45 6.27 -15.62
CA GLY A 68 -3.26 6.75 -16.76
C GLY A 68 -4.78 6.68 -16.57
N ALA A 69 -5.27 6.16 -15.43
CA ALA A 69 -6.66 5.80 -15.23
C ALA A 69 -7.25 6.35 -13.92
N SER A 70 -6.84 7.55 -13.50
CA SER A 70 -7.62 8.32 -12.55
C SER A 70 -8.80 8.99 -13.26
N GLY A 71 -9.97 8.34 -13.25
CA GLY A 71 -11.21 9.01 -13.61
C GLY A 71 -12.36 8.09 -13.95
N CYS A 72 -13.09 7.63 -12.93
CA CYS A 72 -14.48 7.19 -13.08
C CYS A 72 -15.37 8.44 -13.34
N CYS A 73 -15.13 9.12 -14.47
CA CYS A 73 -15.86 10.29 -14.93
C CYS A 73 -16.43 9.98 -16.31
N SER A 74 -17.67 9.48 -16.32
CA SER A 74 -18.52 9.54 -17.52
C SER A 74 -18.83 11.01 -17.79
N GLY A 75 -18.10 11.67 -18.69
CA GLY A 75 -18.43 13.02 -19.12
C GLY A 75 -17.29 13.77 -19.80
N THR A 76 -17.46 14.00 -21.09
CA THR A 76 -16.53 14.65 -22.03
C THR A 76 -16.17 16.09 -21.63
N SER A 77 -14.91 16.47 -21.91
CA SER A 77 -14.40 17.84 -22.09
C SER A 77 -14.14 18.65 -20.81
N CYS A 78 -12.87 18.81 -20.39
CA CYS A 78 -12.33 20.06 -19.77
C CYS A 78 -10.86 20.05 -19.29
N CYS A 79 -10.01 19.02 -19.50
CA CYS A 79 -8.67 19.03 -18.89
C CYS A 79 -7.53 19.04 -19.91
N THR A 80 -6.91 20.21 -20.06
CA THR A 80 -5.50 20.40 -20.42
C THR A 80 -4.64 19.30 -19.77
N PRO A 81 -3.64 18.72 -20.46
CA PRO A 81 -2.73 17.77 -19.80
C PRO A 81 -2.05 18.51 -18.64
N PRO A 82 -2.20 18.03 -17.38
CA PRO A 82 -1.45 18.63 -16.29
C PRO A 82 0.03 18.45 -16.59
N LYS A 83 0.82 19.51 -16.40
CA LYS A 83 2.29 19.41 -16.35
C LYS A 83 2.68 18.31 -15.35
N PRO A 84 3.81 17.61 -15.56
CA PRO A 84 4.23 16.52 -14.69
C PRO A 84 4.67 17.10 -13.34
N MET A 85 3.73 17.20 -12.39
CA MET A 85 4.04 17.58 -11.01
C MET A 85 4.22 16.38 -10.08
N HIS A 86 4.04 15.17 -10.59
CA HIS A 86 4.55 13.96 -9.96
C HIS A 86 5.63 13.38 -10.87
N ARG A 87 6.84 13.21 -10.34
CA ARG A 87 7.82 12.29 -10.93
C ARG A 87 7.08 10.96 -11.02
N ASP A 88 6.84 10.51 -12.25
CA ASP A 88 6.08 9.33 -12.65
C ASP A 88 6.21 8.23 -11.57
N LEU A 89 5.11 7.92 -10.87
CA LEU A 89 5.10 6.81 -9.91
C LEU A 89 5.47 5.53 -10.65
N GLY A 90 5.07 5.45 -11.92
CA GLY A 90 5.51 4.45 -12.88
C GLY A 90 7.03 4.32 -12.94
N ASP A 91 7.77 5.41 -13.15
CA ASP A 91 9.23 5.40 -13.23
C ASP A 91 9.91 5.02 -11.91
N LEU A 92 9.32 5.41 -10.77
CA LEU A 92 9.83 5.02 -9.45
C LEU A 92 9.61 3.52 -9.19
N PHE A 93 8.43 3.01 -9.52
CA PHE A 93 8.05 1.61 -9.33
C PHE A 93 8.67 0.68 -10.39
N GLN A 94 9.13 1.22 -11.52
CA GLN A 94 9.94 0.49 -12.49
C GLN A 94 11.41 0.43 -12.10
N ARG A 95 11.96 1.47 -11.47
CA ARG A 95 13.35 1.49 -11.00
C ARG A 95 13.57 0.62 -9.77
N TYR A 96 12.59 0.55 -8.88
CA TYR A 96 12.61 -0.29 -7.70
C TYR A 96 11.51 -1.33 -7.80
N ASP A 97 11.85 -2.61 -7.67
CA ASP A 97 10.85 -3.68 -7.59
C ASP A 97 10.08 -3.56 -6.26
N VAL A 98 8.92 -2.91 -6.31
CA VAL A 98 8.10 -2.67 -5.11
C VAL A 98 7.66 -3.96 -4.44
N ASN A 99 7.45 -5.05 -5.19
CA ASN A 99 7.07 -6.36 -4.64
C ASN A 99 8.17 -6.98 -3.75
N ALA A 100 9.43 -6.57 -3.94
CA ALA A 100 10.54 -6.95 -3.09
C ALA A 100 10.50 -6.25 -1.73
N TYR A 101 9.90 -5.06 -1.64
CA TYR A 101 9.84 -4.25 -0.42
C TYR A 101 8.51 -4.34 0.32
N ALA A 102 7.41 -4.52 -0.42
CA ALA A 102 6.06 -4.52 0.12
C ALA A 102 5.24 -5.72 -0.38
N ALA A 103 4.18 -6.05 0.33
CA ALA A 103 3.15 -6.99 -0.10
C ALA A 103 1.77 -6.46 0.23
N SER A 104 0.80 -6.82 -0.61
CA SER A 104 -0.60 -6.80 -0.20
C SER A 104 -0.83 -7.92 0.81
N VAL A 105 -1.37 -7.59 1.96
CA VAL A 105 -1.60 -8.54 3.05
C VAL A 105 -3.07 -8.63 3.43
N LYS A 106 -3.46 -9.79 3.96
CA LYS A 106 -4.71 -9.99 4.69
C LYS A 106 -4.39 -10.08 6.17
N VAL A 107 -4.92 -9.15 6.95
CA VAL A 107 -4.74 -9.04 8.39
C VAL A 107 -6.01 -9.50 9.09
N LEU A 108 -5.89 -10.56 9.89
CA LEU A 108 -6.98 -11.18 10.63
C LEU A 108 -6.64 -11.19 12.12
N ALA A 109 -7.57 -10.80 12.99
CA ALA A 109 -7.38 -10.90 14.43
C ALA A 109 -8.72 -10.93 15.19
N VAL A 110 -8.73 -11.46 16.41
CA VAL A 110 -9.92 -11.50 17.26
C VAL A 110 -9.61 -10.99 18.66
N LYS A 111 -10.54 -10.26 19.27
CA LYS A 111 -10.41 -9.78 20.65
C LYS A 111 -11.21 -10.71 21.57
N PRO A 112 -10.61 -11.30 22.62
CA PRO A 112 -11.36 -12.08 23.60
C PRO A 112 -12.47 -11.23 24.23
N ALA A 113 -13.50 -11.90 24.73
CA ALA A 113 -14.68 -11.26 25.31
C ALA A 113 -14.37 -10.61 26.66
#